data_AF-A0A3D2GQM1-F1
#
_entry.id   AF-A0A3D2GQM1-F1
#
_cell.length_a   1.000
_cell.length_b   1.000
_cell.length_c   1.000
_cell.angle_alpha   90.00
_cell.angle_beta   90.00
_cell.angle_gamma   90.00
#
_symmetry.space_group_name_H-M   'P 1'
#
loop_
_entity.id
_entity.type
_entity.pdbx_description
1 polymer ?
#
loop_
_entity_poly.entity_id
_entity_poly.type
_entity_poly.pdbx_seq_one_letter_code
_entity_poly.pdbx_strand_id
1 'polypeptide(L)' 'MTMPIKTNQFIWNELATSRPDVCREFYGRVFGWKSQQVDLGDFGTYSVWLHEGQGIGGMLHMDDADGEEAIAFWTSYIAV' A
#
# COMPACT_ATOMS: atom_id res chain seq x y z
N MET A 1 13.79 6.05 -18.45
CA MET A 1 12.70 6.43 -19.37
C MET A 1 11.52 5.54 -19.00
N THR A 2 10.53 6.07 -18.27
CA THR A 2 9.36 5.29 -17.83
C THR A 2 8.47 5.02 -19.04
N MET A 3 8.01 3.78 -19.18
CA MET A 3 7.00 3.46 -20.19
C MET A 3 5.71 4.21 -19.84
N PRO A 4 5.02 4.81 -20.83
CA PRO A 4 3.74 5.46 -20.56
C PRO A 4 2.73 4.43 -20.05
N ILE A 5 1.99 4.79 -19.00
CA ILE A 5 0.87 3.99 -18.50
C ILE A 5 -0.15 3.87 -19.63
N LYS A 6 -0.56 2.64 -19.97
CA LYS A 6 -1.63 2.39 -20.94
C LYS A 6 -2.95 2.25 -20.21
N THR A 7 -4.02 2.71 -20.85
CA THR A 7 -5.40 2.49 -20.36
C THR A 7 -5.71 0.98 -20.28
N ASN A 8 -6.61 0.61 -19.37
CA ASN A 8 -7.05 -0.76 -19.09
C ASN A 8 -5.96 -1.71 -18.55
N GLN A 9 -4.92 -1.17 -17.89
CA GLN A 9 -3.90 -1.97 -17.20
C GLN A 9 -3.99 -1.79 -15.68
N PHE A 10 -3.69 -2.86 -14.93
CA PHE A 10 -3.42 -2.74 -13.49
C PHE A 10 -2.16 -1.90 -13.28
N ILE A 11 -2.28 -0.84 -12.48
CA ILE A 11 -1.19 0.12 -12.28
C ILE A 11 -0.76 0.24 -10.82
N TRP A 12 -1.61 -0.17 -9.88
CA TRP A 12 -1.33 -0.03 -8.47
C TRP A 12 -2.08 -1.08 -7.66
N ASN A 13 -1.48 -1.53 -6.57
CA ASN A 13 -2.12 -2.42 -5.60
C ASN A 13 -1.99 -1.80 -4.22
N GLU A 14 -3.06 -1.83 -3.44
CA GLU A 14 -3.15 -1.15 -2.16
C GLU A 14 -3.67 -2.09 -1.10
N LEU A 15 -2.93 -2.19 0.01
CA LEU A 15 -3.33 -2.94 1.18
C LEU A 15 -4.03 -2.01 2.17
N ALA A 16 -5.26 -2.32 2.52
CA ALA A 16 -5.93 -1.72 3.67
C ALA A 16 -5.81 -2.66 4.87
N THR A 17 -5.34 -2.15 6.01
CA THR A 17 -5.11 -2.95 7.24
C THR A 17 -5.08 -2.06 8.48
N SER A 18 -5.56 -2.56 9.62
CA SER A 18 -5.36 -1.92 10.94
C SER A 18 -3.96 -2.11 11.50
N ARG A 19 -3.12 -2.94 10.85
CA ARG A 19 -1.80 -3.35 11.37
C ARG A 19 -0.67 -3.09 10.38
N PRO A 20 -0.48 -1.83 9.93
CA PRO A 20 0.49 -1.51 8.90
C PRO A 20 1.92 -1.93 9.29
N ASP A 21 2.31 -1.76 10.55
CA ASP A 21 3.65 -2.11 11.01
C ASP A 21 3.95 -3.61 10.92
N VAL A 22 2.98 -4.44 11.28
CA VAL A 22 3.08 -5.89 11.17
C VAL A 22 3.18 -6.31 9.70
N CYS A 23 2.42 -5.68 8.82
CA CYS A 23 2.50 -5.91 7.39
C CYS A 23 3.87 -5.50 6.82
N ARG A 24 4.46 -4.38 7.26
CA ARG A 24 5.81 -3.95 6.84
C ARG A 24 6.86 -4.98 7.20
N GLU A 25 6.84 -5.47 8.42
CA GLU A 25 7.76 -6.53 8.86
C GLU A 25 7.53 -7.85 8.12
N PHE A 26 6.27 -8.23 7.88
CA PHE A 26 5.94 -9.46 7.19
C PHE A 26 6.39 -9.42 5.72
N TYR A 27 5.93 -8.45 4.94
CA TYR A 27 6.27 -8.35 3.52
C TYR A 27 7.74 -7.99 3.29
N GLY A 28 8.35 -7.26 4.22
CA GLY A 28 9.80 -7.04 4.22
C GLY A 28 10.59 -8.33 4.39
N ARG A 29 10.15 -9.26 5.25
CA ARG A 29 10.80 -10.57 5.42
C ARG A 29 10.54 -11.53 4.26
N VAL A 30 9.31 -11.58 3.75
CA VAL A 30 8.91 -12.56 2.73
C VAL A 30 9.40 -12.18 1.34
N PHE A 31 9.27 -10.90 0.96
CA PHE A 31 9.56 -10.42 -0.39
C PHE A 31 10.76 -9.48 -0.47
N GLY A 32 11.37 -9.12 0.65
CA GLY A 32 12.43 -8.10 0.68
C GLY A 32 11.93 -6.69 0.35
N TRP A 33 10.62 -6.45 0.42
CA TRP A 33 10.05 -5.13 0.17
C TRP A 33 10.46 -4.14 1.25
N LYS A 34 10.68 -2.89 0.85
CA LYS A 34 10.83 -1.76 1.76
C LYS A 34 9.54 -0.95 1.78
N SER A 35 9.42 -0.03 2.73
CA SER A 35 8.29 0.89 2.80
C SER A 35 8.78 2.31 3.02
N GLN A 36 8.23 3.27 2.29
CA GLN A 36 8.39 4.70 2.55
C GLN A 36 7.09 5.25 3.12
N GLN A 37 7.14 5.83 4.31
CA GLN A 37 5.98 6.44 4.95
C GLN A 37 5.82 7.89 4.49
N VAL A 38 4.58 8.28 4.26
CA VAL A 38 4.13 9.62 3.89
C VAL A 38 3.07 10.02 4.90
N ASP A 39 3.33 11.12 5.60
CA ASP A 39 2.36 11.74 6.51
C ASP A 39 1.28 12.47 5.68
N LEU A 40 0.03 12.08 5.85
CA LEU A 40 -1.13 12.69 5.20
C LEU A 40 -1.89 13.65 6.15
N GLY A 41 -1.32 13.99 7.31
CA GLY A 41 -1.95 14.84 8.31
C GLY A 41 -3.18 14.15 8.93
N ASP A 42 -4.33 14.81 8.87
CA ASP A 42 -5.58 14.31 9.46
C ASP A 42 -6.07 12.98 8.85
N PHE A 43 -5.55 12.61 7.68
CA PHE A 43 -5.85 11.35 7.01
C PHE A 43 -4.93 10.19 7.42
N GLY A 44 -4.02 10.42 8.38
CA GLY A 44 -3.12 9.40 8.91
C GLY A 44 -1.86 9.21 8.07
N THR A 45 -1.29 8.01 8.11
CA THR A 45 -0.03 7.67 7.41
C THR A 45 -0.28 6.73 6.24
N TYR A 46 0.26 7.08 5.09
CA TYR A 46 0.33 6.22 3.92
C TYR A 46 1.71 5.60 3.78
N SER A 47 1.79 4.32 3.42
CA SER A 47 3.04 3.64 3.13
C SER A 47 3.12 3.26 1.66
N VAL A 48 4.18 3.69 0.97
CA VAL A 48 4.51 3.20 -0.36
C VAL A 48 5.41 1.98 -0.24
N TRP A 49 4.98 0.85 -0.79
CA TRP A 49 5.83 -0.34 -0.94
C TRP A 49 6.88 -0.10 -2.01
N LEU A 50 8.12 -0.47 -1.69
CA LEU A 50 9.28 -0.32 -2.54
C LEU A 50 9.92 -1.68 -2.84
N HIS A 51 10.17 -1.96 -4.11
CA HIS A 51 11.03 -3.06 -4.55
C HIS A 51 12.13 -2.49 -5.45
N GLU A 52 13.38 -2.76 -5.10
CA GLU A 52 14.56 -2.17 -5.78
C GLU A 52 14.49 -0.63 -5.90
N GLY A 53 13.89 0.03 -4.90
CA GLY A 53 13.72 1.49 -4.88
C GLY A 53 12.58 2.02 -5.76
N GLN A 54 11.83 1.15 -6.45
CA GLN A 54 10.65 1.53 -7.23
C GLN A 54 9.38 1.33 -6.40
N GLY A 55 8.45 2.30 -6.47
CA GLY A 55 7.11 2.17 -5.90
C GLY A 55 6.30 1.09 -6.62
N ILE A 56 5.82 0.10 -5.88
CA ILE A 56 5.08 -1.06 -6.43
C ILE A 56 3.66 -1.21 -5.87
N GLY A 57 3.31 -0.40 -4.87
CA GLY A 57 2.00 -0.45 -4.25
C GLY A 57 1.90 0.45 -3.03
N GLY A 58 0.69 0.49 -2.48
CA GLY A 58 0.32 1.26 -1.31
C GLY A 58 -0.05 0.40 -0.12
N MET A 59 -0.04 1.02 1.04
CA MET A 59 -0.71 0.52 2.22
C MET A 59 -1.24 1.70 3.02
N LEU A 60 -2.51 1.62 3.39
CA LEU A 60 -3.16 2.58 4.29
C LEU A 60 -3.52 1.90 5.62
N HIS A 61 -3.48 2.68 6.68
CA HIS A 61 -4.12 2.30 7.95
C HIS A 61 -5.63 2.42 7.79
N MET A 62 -6.36 1.35 8.10
CA MET A 62 -7.81 1.36 8.05
C MET A 62 -8.37 0.47 9.15
N ASP A 63 -9.15 1.08 10.03
CA ASP A 63 -9.99 0.40 11.01
C ASP A 63 -11.42 0.25 10.47
N ASP A 64 -12.24 -0.54 11.15
CA ASP A 64 -13.65 -0.67 10.77
C ASP A 64 -14.46 0.57 11.16
N ALA A 65 -15.78 0.53 10.92
CA ALA A 65 -16.66 1.67 11.18
C ALA A 65 -16.74 2.05 12.67
N ASP A 66 -16.43 1.12 13.58
CA ASP A 66 -16.47 1.32 15.03
C ASP A 66 -15.07 1.63 15.59
N GLY A 67 -14.03 1.66 14.75
CA GLY A 67 -12.64 1.89 15.14
C GLY A 67 -11.91 0.63 15.63
N GLU A 68 -12.45 -0.55 15.34
CA GLU A 68 -11.86 -1.85 15.68
C GLU A 68 -11.04 -2.42 14.50
N GLU A 69 -10.35 -3.54 14.73
CA GLU A 69 -9.51 -4.18 13.71
C GLU A 69 -10.34 -4.61 12.49
N ALA A 70 -10.09 -3.96 11.34
CA ALA A 70 -10.75 -4.28 10.09
C ALA A 70 -10.17 -5.57 9.45
N ILE A 71 -10.99 -6.24 8.65
CA ILE A 71 -10.51 -7.30 7.77
C ILE A 71 -9.54 -6.67 6.75
N ALA A 72 -8.29 -7.13 6.74
CA ALA A 72 -7.30 -6.67 5.78
C ALA A 72 -7.59 -7.20 4.37
N PHE A 73 -7.47 -6.34 3.35
CA PHE A 73 -7.67 -6.73 1.95
C PHE A 73 -6.79 -5.91 1.00
N TRP A 74 -6.54 -6.50 -0.17
CA TRP A 74 -5.88 -5.84 -1.29
C TRP A 74 -6.90 -5.29 -2.29
N THR A 75 -6.66 -4.07 -2.76
CA THR A 75 -7.40 -3.43 -3.85
C THR A 75 -6.45 -3.16 -5.01
N SER A 76 -6.88 -3.42 -6.24
CA SER A 76 -6.08 -3.14 -7.44
C SER A 76 -6.73 -2.02 -8.26
N TYR A 77 -5.91 -1.07 -8.73
CA TYR A 77 -6.34 0.06 -9.54
C TYR A 77 -6.02 -0.19 -11.00
N ILE A 78 -6.96 0.17 -11.88
CA ILE A 78 -6.85 0.06 -13.33
C ILE A 78 -6.79 1.47 -13.93
N ALA A 79 -5.83 1.71 -14.83
CA ALA A 79 -5.75 2.98 -15.55
C ALA A 79 -6.96 3.17 -16.48
N VAL A 80 -7.54 4.38 -16.46
CA VAL A 80 -8.67 4.80 -17.30
C VAL A 80 -8.24 5.79 -18.38
#